data_AF-M7T6N8-F1
#
_entry.id   AF-M7T6N8-F1
#
_cell.length_a   1.000
_cell.length_b   1.000
_cell.length_c   1.000
_cell.angle_alpha   90.00
_cell.angle_beta   90.00
_cell.angle_gamma   90.00
#
_symmetry.space_group_name_H-M   'P 1'
#
loop_
_entity.id
_entity.type
_entity.pdbx_description
1 polymer ?
#
loop_
_entity_poly.entity_id
_entity_poly.type
_entity_poly.pdbx_seq_one_letter_code
_entity_poly.pdbx_strand_id
1 'polypeptide(L)'
;MVVATTPRRRERFLVRKAREVQHVQIMGGIAFAAFAGALSWADHDKMHWLGLACWFGSLMLALGSVVLGVQQRSLIDALQDLASPPCLEKHFRRPYQRWFVIFTWQAPLMMVNYSFILFTVGLLDYVVNPVVRSGVFDDHARVNTKFV
;
A
#
# COMPACT_ATOMS: atom_id res chain seq x y z
N MET A 1 35.09 -7.09 -30.66
CA MET A 1 34.49 -5.75 -30.52
C MET A 1 33.02 -5.97 -30.14
N VAL A 2 32.69 -5.94 -28.85
CA VAL A 2 31.31 -6.15 -28.37
C VAL A 2 30.55 -4.87 -28.67
N VAL A 3 29.65 -4.91 -29.65
CA VAL A 3 28.73 -3.80 -29.94
C VAL A 3 27.88 -3.59 -28.69
N ALA A 4 28.10 -2.48 -27.99
CA ALA A 4 27.25 -2.06 -26.89
C ALA A 4 25.87 -1.72 -27.47
N THR A 5 24.97 -2.71 -27.48
CA THR A 5 23.58 -2.51 -27.85
C THR A 5 22.97 -1.60 -26.78
N THR A 6 22.56 -0.40 -27.19
CA THR A 6 21.86 0.52 -26.31
C THR A 6 20.59 -0.18 -25.83
N PRO A 7 20.37 -0.33 -24.51
CA PRO A 7 19.25 -1.11 -24.00
C PRO A 7 17.96 -0.53 -24.54
N ARG A 8 17.07 -1.39 -25.03
CA ARG A 8 15.80 -0.94 -25.61
C ARG A 8 14.98 -0.27 -24.51
N ARG A 9 14.14 0.72 -24.84
CA ARG A 9 13.30 1.47 -23.87
C ARG A 9 12.54 0.54 -22.90
N ARG A 10 12.15 -0.65 -23.38
CA ARG A 10 11.50 -1.71 -22.61
C ARG A 10 12.38 -2.29 -21.49
N GLU A 11 13.64 -2.63 -21.76
CA GLU A 11 14.54 -3.21 -20.75
C GLU A 11 14.78 -2.22 -19.62
N ARG A 12 15.00 -0.94 -19.96
CA ARG A 12 15.11 0.13 -18.95
C ARG A 12 13.84 0.24 -18.09
N PHE A 13 12.67 0.09 -18.69
CA PHE A 13 11.40 0.10 -17.96
C PHE A 13 11.28 -1.11 -17.01
N LEU A 14 11.53 -2.32 -17.50
CA LEU A 14 11.43 -3.55 -16.71
C LEU A 14 12.42 -3.55 -15.54
N VAL A 15 13.67 -3.15 -15.78
CA VAL A 15 14.70 -3.05 -14.74
C VAL A 15 14.33 -2.01 -13.68
N ARG A 16 13.83 -0.84 -14.09
CA ARG A 16 13.38 0.19 -13.15
C ARG A 16 12.20 -0.31 -12.33
N LYS A 17 11.23 -0.96 -12.98
CA LYS A 17 10.01 -1.43 -12.31
C LYS A 17 10.28 -2.59 -11.36
N ALA A 18 11.20 -3.49 -11.70
CA ALA A 18 11.69 -4.54 -10.80
C ALA A 18 12.22 -3.95 -9.48
N ARG A 19 13.05 -2.91 -9.56
CA ARG A 19 13.55 -2.21 -8.37
C ARG A 19 12.45 -1.54 -7.58
N GLU A 20 11.51 -0.90 -8.26
CA GLU A 20 10.35 -0.25 -7.61
C GLU A 20 9.53 -1.27 -6.80
N VAL A 21 9.18 -2.40 -7.41
CA VAL A 21 8.43 -3.49 -6.76
C VAL A 21 9.19 -4.04 -5.55
N GLN A 22 10.51 -4.23 -5.67
CA GLN A 22 11.34 -4.69 -4.56
C GLN A 22 11.32 -3.73 -3.37
N HIS A 23 11.39 -2.40 -3.61
CA HIS A 23 11.25 -1.42 -2.53
C HIS A 23 9.87 -1.49 -1.88
N VAL A 24 8.81 -1.63 -2.68
CA VAL A 24 7.43 -1.75 -2.17
C VAL A 24 7.27 -2.99 -1.29
N GLN A 25 7.90 -4.12 -1.64
CA GLN A 25 7.89 -5.33 -0.82
C GLN A 25 8.62 -5.14 0.52
N ILE A 26 9.80 -4.51 0.50
CA ILE A 26 10.55 -4.23 1.72
C ILE A 26 9.74 -3.32 2.64
N MET A 27 9.16 -2.24 2.09
CA MET A 27 8.31 -1.32 2.83
C MET A 27 7.05 -2.01 3.36
N GLY A 28 6.37 -2.81 2.54
CA GLY A 28 5.18 -3.57 2.94
C GLY A 28 5.48 -4.59 4.04
N GLY A 29 6.62 -5.27 3.98
CA GLY A 29 7.06 -6.21 5.03
C GLY A 29 7.38 -5.51 6.35
N ILE A 30 8.09 -4.38 6.30
CA ILE A 30 8.37 -3.55 7.49
C ILE A 30 7.06 -3.02 8.08
N ALA A 31 6.17 -2.48 7.24
CA ALA A 31 4.87 -1.97 7.66
C ALA A 31 4.02 -3.08 8.31
N PHE A 32 3.95 -4.26 7.69
CA PHE A 32 3.23 -5.40 8.24
C PHE A 32 3.75 -5.79 9.63
N ALA A 33 5.08 -5.90 9.79
CA ALA A 33 5.69 -6.21 11.08
C ALA A 33 5.40 -5.14 12.14
N ALA A 34 5.49 -3.86 11.76
CA ALA A 34 5.18 -2.74 12.65
C ALA A 34 3.69 -2.74 13.07
N PHE A 35 2.77 -2.94 12.11
CA PHE A 35 1.33 -2.94 12.38
C PHE A 35 0.92 -4.15 13.24
N ALA A 36 1.52 -5.32 12.99
CA ALA A 36 1.33 -6.51 13.81
C ALA A 36 1.88 -6.32 15.23
N GLY A 37 3.05 -5.69 15.39
CA GLY A 37 3.60 -5.34 16.69
C GLY A 37 2.70 -4.38 17.47
N ALA A 38 2.08 -3.42 16.78
CA ALA A 38 1.16 -2.47 17.39
C ALA A 38 -0.12 -3.14 17.93
N LEU A 39 -0.57 -4.27 17.34
CA LEU A 39 -1.69 -5.05 17.87
C LEU A 39 -1.41 -5.65 19.25
N SER A 40 -0.14 -5.90 19.59
CA SER A 40 0.22 -6.47 20.89
C SER A 40 -0.06 -5.53 22.07
N TRP A 41 -0.27 -4.23 21.83
CA TRP A 41 -0.42 -3.21 22.88
C TRP A 41 -1.81 -2.56 22.86
N ALA A 42 -2.68 -2.94 21.92
CA ALA A 42 -3.99 -2.35 21.75
C ALA A 42 -5.00 -3.00 22.70
N ASP A 43 -5.64 -2.20 23.56
CA ASP A 43 -6.80 -2.63 24.34
C ASP A 43 -8.04 -2.67 23.42
N HIS A 44 -8.33 -3.86 22.88
CA HIS A 44 -9.38 -4.05 21.87
C HIS A 44 -10.79 -3.80 22.42
N ASP A 45 -10.99 -3.96 23.74
CA ASP A 45 -12.29 -3.79 24.41
C ASP A 45 -12.77 -2.33 24.44
N LYS A 46 -11.86 -1.37 24.25
CA LYS A 46 -12.18 0.06 24.30
C LYS A 46 -12.39 0.67 22.93
N MET A 47 -11.91 0.05 21.85
CA MET A 47 -11.97 0.61 20.50
C MET A 47 -13.37 0.54 19.88
N HIS A 48 -13.68 1.51 19.02
CA HIS A 48 -14.84 1.39 18.15
C HIS A 48 -14.57 0.34 17.06
N TRP A 49 -15.63 -0.34 16.63
CA TRP A 49 -15.61 -1.34 15.54
C TRP A 49 -14.94 -0.85 14.25
N LEU A 50 -15.05 0.46 13.94
CA LEU A 50 -14.40 1.08 12.79
C LEU A 50 -12.87 1.07 12.93
N GLY A 51 -12.34 1.44 14.10
CA GLY A 51 -10.90 1.40 14.37
C GLY A 51 -10.34 -0.02 14.25
N LEU A 52 -11.07 -1.01 14.77
CA LEU A 52 -10.71 -2.42 14.64
C LEU A 52 -10.66 -2.88 13.17
N ALA A 53 -11.68 -2.54 12.38
CA ALA A 53 -11.75 -2.88 10.96
C ALA A 53 -10.64 -2.20 10.14
N CYS A 54 -10.35 -0.92 10.42
CA CYS A 54 -9.26 -0.19 9.76
C CYS A 54 -7.88 -0.79 10.08
N TRP A 55 -7.66 -1.25 11.31
CA TRP A 55 -6.39 -1.84 11.75
C TRP A 55 -6.14 -3.22 11.12
N PHE A 56 -7.14 -4.10 11.11
CA PHE A 56 -7.00 -5.38 10.39
C PHE A 56 -6.94 -5.18 8.87
N GLY A 57 -7.68 -4.20 8.34
CA GLY A 57 -7.65 -3.83 6.93
C GLY A 57 -6.27 -3.37 6.47
N SER A 58 -5.58 -2.54 7.26
CA SER A 58 -4.21 -2.11 6.93
C SER A 58 -3.23 -3.29 6.92
N LEU A 59 -3.40 -4.25 7.84
CA LEU A 59 -2.56 -5.44 7.94
C LEU A 59 -2.74 -6.37 6.72
N MET A 60 -3.99 -6.59 6.30
CA MET A 60 -4.31 -7.38 5.11
C MET A 60 -3.81 -6.72 3.83
N LEU A 61 -3.90 -5.39 3.72
CA LEU A 61 -3.39 -4.65 2.57
C LEU A 61 -1.86 -4.63 2.52
N ALA A 62 -1.19 -4.49 3.67
CA ALA A 62 0.26 -4.59 3.76
C ALA A 62 0.74 -5.98 3.33
N LEU A 63 0.13 -7.05 3.83
CA LEU A 63 0.43 -8.43 3.42
C LEU A 63 0.15 -8.65 1.92
N GLY A 64 -1.02 -8.21 1.45
CA GLY A 64 -1.42 -8.31 0.05
C GLY A 64 -0.45 -7.59 -0.89
N SER A 65 0.11 -6.45 -0.47
CA SER A 65 1.11 -5.73 -1.25
C SER A 65 2.42 -6.52 -1.42
N VAL A 66 2.84 -7.27 -0.41
CA VAL A 66 4.04 -8.13 -0.47
C VAL A 66 3.77 -9.29 -1.42
N VAL A 67 2.62 -9.96 -1.29
CA VAL A 67 2.24 -11.10 -2.14
C VAL A 67 2.12 -10.68 -3.61
N LEU A 68 1.38 -9.60 -3.90
CA LEU A 68 1.27 -9.08 -5.26
C LEU A 68 2.61 -8.58 -5.79
N GLY A 69 3.47 -8.02 -4.92
CA GLY A 69 4.83 -7.65 -5.28
C GLY A 69 5.66 -8.86 -5.74
N VAL A 70 5.54 -10.00 -5.05
CA VAL A 70 6.25 -11.24 -5.44
C VAL A 70 5.74 -11.71 -6.81
N GLN A 71 4.43 -11.77 -6.96
CA GLN A 71 3.81 -12.19 -8.22
C GLN A 71 4.19 -11.28 -9.39
N GLN A 72 4.26 -9.97 -9.17
CA GLN A 72 4.72 -9.02 -10.18
C GLN A 72 6.20 -9.17 -10.51
N ARG A 73 7.06 -9.45 -9.53
CA ARG A 73 8.49 -9.68 -9.77
C ARG A 73 8.69 -10.90 -10.66
N SER A 74 8.02 -12.00 -10.36
CA SER A 74 8.05 -13.23 -11.18
C SER A 74 7.54 -12.98 -12.60
N LEU A 75 6.48 -12.18 -12.76
CA LEU A 75 5.99 -11.80 -14.09
C LEU A 75 7.03 -10.97 -14.86
N ILE A 76 7.71 -10.02 -14.20
CA ILE A 76 8.75 -9.20 -14.83
C ILE A 76 9.92 -10.08 -15.29
N ASP A 77 10.36 -11.03 -14.47
CA ASP A 77 11.46 -11.92 -14.82
C ASP A 77 11.08 -12.82 -16.02
N ALA A 78 9.88 -13.39 -16.02
CA ALA A 78 9.36 -14.13 -17.17
C ALA A 78 9.28 -13.25 -18.44
N LEU A 79 8.90 -11.97 -18.29
CA LEU A 79 8.87 -11.02 -19.42
C LEU A 79 10.27 -10.60 -19.89
N GLN A 80 11.30 -10.65 -19.04
CA GLN A 80 12.68 -10.41 -19.44
C GLN A 80 13.21 -11.58 -20.27
N ASP A 81 12.94 -12.81 -19.84
CA ASP A 81 13.30 -14.03 -20.58
C ASP A 81 12.57 -14.11 -21.93
N LEU A 82 11.30 -13.72 -21.94
CA LEU A 82 10.48 -13.68 -23.15
C LEU A 82 10.71 -12.40 -24.00
N ALA A 83 11.76 -11.61 -23.75
CA ALA A 83 12.01 -10.39 -24.52
C ALA A 83 12.65 -10.60 -25.90
N SER A 84 12.99 -11.84 -26.25
CA SER A 84 13.57 -12.21 -27.55
C SER A 84 12.65 -12.15 -28.79
N PRO A 85 11.31 -12.30 -28.76
CA PRO A 85 10.48 -12.32 -29.98
C PRO A 85 9.77 -10.98 -30.30
N PRO A 86 9.57 -10.65 -31.60
CA PRO A 86 8.98 -9.39 -32.08
C PRO A 86 7.46 -9.24 -31.83
N CYS A 87 6.77 -10.29 -31.36
CA CYS A 87 5.32 -10.27 -31.13
C CYS A 87 4.91 -9.46 -29.88
N LEU A 88 5.75 -9.41 -28.85
CA LEU A 88 5.45 -8.69 -27.60
C LEU A 88 5.55 -7.17 -27.77
N GLU A 89 6.36 -6.71 -28.73
CA GLU A 89 6.49 -5.28 -29.08
C GLU A 89 5.20 -4.71 -29.65
N LYS A 90 4.43 -5.53 -30.39
CA LYS A 90 3.07 -5.16 -30.84
C LYS A 90 2.09 -4.99 -29.67
N HIS A 91 2.25 -5.73 -28.58
CA HIS A 91 1.36 -5.66 -27.41
C HIS A 91 1.54 -4.35 -26.62
N PHE A 92 2.78 -3.89 -26.46
CA PHE A 92 3.08 -2.58 -25.84
C PHE A 92 2.61 -1.36 -26.66
N ARG A 93 2.26 -1.55 -27.94
CA ARG A 93 1.90 -0.48 -28.87
C ARG A 93 0.40 -0.15 -28.87
N ARG A 94 -0.47 -0.97 -28.28
CA ARG A 94 -1.93 -0.73 -28.32
C ARG A 94 -2.39 0.24 -27.22
N PRO A 95 -3.08 1.34 -27.56
CA PRO A 95 -3.39 2.42 -26.61
C PRO A 95 -4.56 2.11 -25.65
N TYR A 96 -5.50 1.24 -26.04
CA TYR A 96 -6.74 0.99 -25.26
C TYR A 96 -6.56 0.08 -24.03
N GLN A 97 -5.50 -0.75 -23.99
CA GLN A 97 -5.18 -1.60 -22.84
C GLN A 97 -4.46 -0.83 -21.71
N ARG A 98 -4.11 0.45 -21.94
CA ARG A 98 -3.18 1.17 -21.06
C ARG A 98 -3.70 1.36 -19.65
N TRP A 99 -4.99 1.63 -19.42
CA TRP A 99 -5.47 1.98 -18.09
C TRP A 99 -5.48 0.79 -17.13
N PHE A 100 -6.07 -0.35 -17.52
CA PHE A 100 -6.03 -1.57 -16.71
C PHE A 100 -4.59 -2.08 -16.51
N VAL A 101 -3.76 -2.00 -17.55
CA VAL A 101 -2.34 -2.37 -17.44
C VAL A 101 -1.64 -1.44 -16.44
N ILE A 102 -1.78 -0.12 -16.56
CA ILE A 102 -1.21 0.84 -15.61
C ILE A 102 -1.71 0.55 -14.19
N PHE A 103 -2.99 0.26 -14.01
CA PHE A 103 -3.57 -0.06 -12.71
C PHE A 103 -2.95 -1.33 -12.12
N THR A 104 -2.86 -2.41 -12.90
CA THR A 104 -2.20 -3.64 -12.46
C THR A 104 -0.76 -3.38 -12.09
N TRP A 105 0.00 -2.63 -12.90
CA TRP A 105 1.41 -2.28 -12.60
C TRP A 105 1.58 -1.36 -11.40
N GLN A 106 0.55 -0.61 -10.99
CA GLN A 106 0.57 0.28 -9.83
C GLN A 106 -0.11 -0.34 -8.59
N ALA A 107 -0.77 -1.49 -8.73
CA ALA A 107 -1.57 -2.11 -7.68
C ALA A 107 -0.81 -2.32 -6.35
N PRO A 108 0.40 -2.92 -6.29
CA PRO A 108 1.07 -3.14 -5.01
C PRO A 108 1.53 -1.84 -4.36
N LEU A 109 1.88 -0.81 -5.15
CA LEU A 109 2.25 0.50 -4.62
C LEU A 109 1.04 1.20 -3.99
N MET A 110 -0.12 1.09 -4.63
CA MET A 110 -1.38 1.58 -4.08
C MET A 110 -1.77 0.84 -2.80
N MET A 111 -1.62 -0.49 -2.75
CA MET A 111 -1.94 -1.28 -1.55
C MET A 111 -1.07 -0.91 -0.35
N VAL A 112 0.24 -0.72 -0.54
CA VAL A 112 1.12 -0.21 0.53
C VAL A 112 0.65 1.16 1.00
N ASN A 113 0.36 2.08 0.10
CA ASN A 113 -0.06 3.44 0.48
C ASN A 113 -1.39 3.42 1.27
N TYR A 114 -2.38 2.64 0.80
CA TYR A 114 -3.64 2.48 1.53
C TYR A 114 -3.45 1.80 2.89
N SER A 115 -2.48 0.89 3.02
CA SER A 115 -2.16 0.30 4.32
C SER A 115 -1.70 1.35 5.34
N PHE A 116 -0.84 2.29 4.94
CA PHE A 116 -0.39 3.38 5.81
C PHE A 116 -1.53 4.32 6.19
N ILE A 117 -2.39 4.68 5.23
CA ILE A 117 -3.55 5.55 5.49
C ILE A 117 -4.51 4.87 6.47
N LEU A 118 -4.91 3.62 6.22
CA LEU A 118 -5.83 2.90 7.10
C LEU A 118 -5.26 2.66 8.49
N PHE A 119 -3.96 2.38 8.59
CA PHE A 119 -3.29 2.27 9.88
C PHE A 119 -3.30 3.60 10.64
N THR A 120 -3.08 4.72 9.95
CA THR A 120 -3.12 6.06 10.56
C THR A 120 -4.52 6.41 11.04
N VAL A 121 -5.55 6.09 10.27
CA VAL A 121 -6.95 6.29 10.67
C VAL A 121 -7.32 5.39 11.87
N GLY A 122 -6.88 4.12 11.88
CA GLY A 122 -7.08 3.23 13.02
C GLY A 122 -6.37 3.72 14.29
N LEU A 123 -5.15 4.24 14.16
CA LEU A 123 -4.40 4.83 15.26
C LEU A 123 -5.05 6.12 15.77
N LEU A 124 -5.57 6.95 14.85
CA LEU A 124 -6.32 8.16 15.22
C LEU A 124 -7.56 7.80 16.02
N ASP A 125 -8.33 6.79 15.59
CA ASP A 125 -9.50 6.31 16.34
C ASP A 125 -9.10 5.78 17.72
N TYR A 126 -7.99 5.03 17.81
CA TYR A 126 -7.45 4.54 19.10
C TYR A 126 -7.14 5.68 20.08
N VAL A 127 -6.52 6.77 19.61
CA VAL A 127 -6.13 7.91 20.45
C VAL A 127 -7.31 8.81 20.79
N VAL A 128 -8.21 9.06 19.83
CA VAL A 128 -9.33 9.98 20.01
C VAL A 128 -10.44 9.39 20.88
N ASN A 129 -10.73 8.10 20.75
CA ASN A 129 -11.82 7.45 21.46
C ASN A 129 -11.78 7.60 23.00
N PRO A 130 -10.65 7.39 23.72
CA PRO A 130 -10.61 7.65 25.16
C PRO A 130 -10.83 9.13 25.52
N VAL A 131 -10.41 10.07 24.66
CA VAL A 131 -10.60 11.52 24.88
C VAL A 131 -12.06 11.93 24.68
N VAL A 132 -12.76 11.31 23.73
CA VAL A 132 -14.19 11.54 23.56
C VAL A 132 -14.97 10.95 24.75
N ARG A 133 -14.59 9.76 25.21
CA ARG A 133 -15.23 9.11 26.37
C ARG A 133 -14.95 9.80 27.70
N SER A 134 -13.84 10.51 27.84
CA SER A 134 -13.51 11.25 29.07
C SER A 134 -14.37 12.49 29.29
N GLY A 135 -15.25 12.85 28.34
CA GLY A 135 -16.26 13.92 28.54
C GLY A 135 -15.69 15.33 28.62
N VAL A 136 -14.37 15.51 28.44
CA VAL A 136 -13.67 16.82 28.53
C VAL A 136 -14.30 17.87 27.61
N PHE A 137 -14.79 17.47 26.44
CA PHE A 137 -15.43 18.39 25.50
C PHE A 137 -16.83 18.84 25.95
N ASP A 138 -17.55 18.04 26.74
CA ASP A 138 -18.91 18.36 27.19
C ASP A 138 -18.90 19.36 28.36
N ASP A 139 -17.85 19.34 29.19
CA ASP A 139 -17.69 20.28 30.30
C ASP A 139 -17.43 21.72 29.83
N HIS A 140 -16.70 21.90 28.73
CA HIS A 140 -16.44 23.23 28.15
C HIS A 140 -17.61 23.79 27.33
N ALA A 141 -18.50 22.94 26.81
CA ALA A 141 -19.72 23.39 26.14
C ALA A 141 -20.77 23.93 27.12
N ARG A 142 -20.83 23.38 28.34
CA ARG A 142 -21.82 23.74 29.36
C ARG A 142 -21.52 25.05 30.11
N VAL A 143 -20.27 25.52 30.15
CA VAL A 143 -19.91 26.79 30.80
C VAL A 143 -20.34 28.03 30.00
N ASN A 144 -20.58 27.91 28.69
CA ASN A 144 -21.02 29.04 27.86
C ASN A 144 -22.55 29.23 27.80
N THR A 145 -23.35 28.27 28.28
CA THR A 145 -24.81 28.33 28.20
C THR A 145 -25.49 28.74 29.52
N LYS A 146 -24.73 29.13 30.54
CA LYS A 146 -25.27 29.59 31.84
C LYS A 146 -25.33 31.12 32.01
N PHE A 147 -25.25 31.87 30.92
CA PHE A 147 -25.57 33.30 30.93
C PHE A 147 -26.90 33.51 30.21
N VAL A 148 -27.98 33.62 31.00
CA VAL A 148 -29.22 34.41 30.83
C VAL A 148 -30.25 33.87 31.82
#